data_AF-A0A645EB11-F1
#
_entry.id   AF-A0A645EB11-F1
#
_cell.length_a   1.000
_cell.length_b   1.000
_cell.length_c   1.000
_cell.angle_alpha   90.00
_cell.angle_beta   90.00
_cell.angle_gamma   90.00
#
_symmetry.space_group_name_H-M   'P 1'
#
loop_
_entity.id
_entity.type
_entity.pdbx_description
1 polymer ?
#
loop_
_entity_poly.entity_id
_entity_poly.type
_entity_poly.pdbx_seq_one_letter_code
_entity_poly.pdbx_strand_id
1 'polypeptide(L)'
;MNCRKISEKGIKAVIVTDEYAGRDGSSQSLADAHVSADALVTAGNANQVITLPKMDKIIGTEEYVGIIAGGWDKNKHADGTIDVELQVITGATSEVGFGYLSAR
;
A
#
# COMPACT_ATOMS: atom_id res chain seq x y z
N MET A 1 -9.06 12.81 10.48
CA MET A 1 -8.95 14.22 10.90
C MET A 1 -9.51 15.16 9.85
N ASN A 2 -9.22 15.00 8.56
CA ASN A 2 -9.77 15.80 7.47
C ASN A 2 -11.23 15.43 7.17
N CYS A 3 -11.55 14.13 7.10
CA CYS A 3 -12.93 13.69 6.87
C CYS A 3 -13.90 14.30 7.89
N ARG A 4 -13.60 14.15 9.19
CA ARG A 4 -14.42 14.69 10.28
C ARG A 4 -14.62 16.21 10.15
N LYS A 5 -13.55 16.97 9.90
CA LYS A 5 -13.61 18.44 9.76
C LYS A 5 -14.49 18.89 8.59
N ILE A 6 -14.57 18.09 7.52
CA ILE A 6 -15.42 18.37 6.35
C ILE A 6 -16.87 17.98 6.67
N SER A 7 -17.09 16.79 7.24
CA SER A 7 -18.41 16.32 7.66
C SER A 7 -19.08 17.27 8.65
N GLU A 8 -18.34 17.80 9.64
CA GLU A 8 -18.84 18.77 10.63
C GLU A 8 -19.34 20.09 10.02
N LYS A 9 -18.97 20.39 8.77
CA LYS A 9 -19.49 21.54 8.01
C LYS A 9 -20.75 21.22 7.21
N GLY A 10 -21.34 20.04 7.37
CA GLY A 10 -22.52 19.58 6.63
C GLY A 10 -22.22 19.16 5.18
N ILE A 11 -20.95 18.93 4.85
CA ILE A 11 -20.51 18.47 3.53
C ILE A 11 -20.38 16.95 3.56
N LYS A 12 -20.96 16.28 2.56
CA LYS A 12 -20.76 14.83 2.39
C LYS A 12 -19.31 14.51 2.06
N ALA A 13 -18.74 13.53 2.74
CA ALA A 13 -17.35 13.14 2.59
C ALA A 13 -17.24 11.69 2.13
N VAL A 14 -16.57 11.48 1.00
CA VAL A 14 -16.17 10.16 0.50
C VAL A 14 -14.65 10.09 0.53
N ILE A 15 -14.11 9.04 1.12
CA ILE A 15 -12.67 8.81 1.22
C ILE A 15 -12.28 7.76 0.18
N VAL A 16 -11.21 8.04 -0.57
CA VAL A 16 -10.49 7.04 -1.37
C VAL A 16 -9.05 7.03 -0.89
N THR A 17 -8.51 5.86 -0.54
CA THR A 17 -7.21 5.73 0.14
C THR A 17 -6.61 4.35 -0.09
N ASP A 18 -5.33 4.19 0.12
CA ASP A 18 -4.72 2.90 0.51
C ASP A 18 -4.50 2.84 2.03
N GLU A 19 -4.36 1.62 2.58
CA GLU A 19 -4.59 1.42 4.02
C GLU A 19 -3.32 1.29 4.89
N TYR A 20 -2.17 0.86 4.35
CA TYR A 20 -0.95 0.58 5.13
C TYR A 20 -1.23 -0.10 6.50
N ALA A 21 -2.03 -1.17 6.48
CA ALA A 21 -2.58 -1.81 7.67
C ALA A 21 -1.67 -2.94 8.21
N GLY A 22 -0.37 -2.89 7.92
CA GLY A 22 0.56 -3.98 8.25
C GLY A 22 0.38 -5.20 7.33
N ARG A 23 1.33 -6.13 7.34
CA ARG A 23 1.41 -7.24 6.36
C ARG A 23 0.21 -8.17 6.35
N ASP A 24 -0.43 -8.34 7.51
CA ASP A 24 -1.60 -9.17 7.73
C ASP A 24 -2.91 -8.35 7.76
N GLY A 25 -2.83 -7.03 7.56
CA GLY A 25 -3.98 -6.13 7.61
C GLY A 25 -4.53 -5.88 9.02
N SER A 26 -3.81 -6.30 10.07
CA SER A 26 -4.30 -6.20 11.45
C SER A 26 -3.89 -4.90 12.16
N SER A 27 -2.94 -4.15 11.60
CA SER A 27 -2.47 -2.90 12.19
C SER A 27 -3.47 -1.77 11.95
N GLN A 28 -3.47 -0.79 12.84
CA GLN A 28 -4.25 0.42 12.61
C GLN A 28 -3.81 1.08 11.30
N SER A 29 -4.75 1.14 10.35
CA SER A 29 -4.54 1.74 9.04
C SER A 29 -4.17 3.23 9.14
N LEU A 30 -3.34 3.69 8.20
CA LEU A 30 -3.06 5.12 7.99
C LEU A 30 -4.20 5.87 7.29
N ALA A 31 -5.25 5.16 6.85
CA ALA A 31 -6.44 5.75 6.26
C ALA A 31 -7.04 6.79 7.22
N ASP A 32 -7.32 7.99 6.71
CA ASP A 32 -7.90 9.08 7.49
C ASP A 32 -9.42 8.91 7.74
N ALA A 33 -9.81 7.69 8.12
CA ALA A 33 -11.19 7.29 8.31
C ALA A 33 -11.77 7.86 9.61
N HIS A 34 -13.06 8.17 9.58
CA HIS A 34 -13.84 8.52 10.76
C HIS A 34 -15.27 8.03 10.56
N VAL A 35 -15.96 7.66 11.64
CA VAL A 35 -17.35 7.15 11.58
C VAL A 35 -18.35 8.13 10.97
N SER A 36 -17.97 9.41 10.84
CA SER A 36 -18.79 10.45 10.18
C SER A 36 -18.64 10.52 8.66
N ALA A 37 -17.78 9.69 8.05
CA ALA A 37 -17.67 9.60 6.59
C ALA A 37 -18.95 9.01 6.00
N ASP A 38 -19.37 9.46 4.81
CA ASP A 38 -20.49 8.85 4.09
C ASP A 38 -20.07 7.53 3.44
N ALA A 39 -18.83 7.46 2.95
CA ALA A 39 -18.24 6.25 2.39
C ALA A 39 -16.71 6.26 2.48
N LEU A 40 -16.13 5.07 2.52
CA LEU A 40 -14.69 4.82 2.36
C LEU A 40 -14.49 3.73 1.31
N VAL A 41 -13.59 4.00 0.37
CA VAL A 41 -13.14 3.04 -0.64
C VAL A 41 -11.64 2.88 -0.48
N THR A 42 -11.20 1.65 -0.29
CA THR A 42 -9.77 1.32 -0.27
C THR A 42 -9.30 0.81 -1.63
N ALA A 43 -8.14 1.28 -2.07
CA ALA A 43 -7.42 0.75 -3.23
C ALA A 43 -6.52 -0.46 -2.87
N GLY A 44 -6.49 -0.83 -1.59
CA GLY A 44 -5.79 -2.01 -1.08
C GLY A 44 -4.82 -1.72 0.05
N ASN A 45 -4.27 -2.80 0.61
CA ASN A 45 -3.25 -2.73 1.64
C ASN A 45 -1.85 -2.71 1.02
N ALA A 46 -1.18 -1.57 1.09
CA ALA A 46 0.16 -1.38 0.54
C ALA A 46 1.26 -2.18 1.26
N ASN A 47 0.98 -2.67 2.48
CA ASN A 47 1.91 -3.54 3.23
C ASN A 47 1.78 -5.03 2.86
N GLN A 48 0.86 -5.41 1.96
CA GLN A 48 0.72 -6.80 1.55
C GLN A 48 2.06 -7.32 1.02
N VAL A 49 2.53 -8.47 1.53
CA VAL A 49 3.77 -9.09 1.06
C VAL A 49 3.53 -9.76 -0.30
N ILE A 50 4.44 -9.50 -1.23
CA ILE A 50 4.54 -10.15 -2.53
C ILE A 50 5.95 -10.68 -2.73
N THR A 51 6.08 -11.71 -3.57
CA THR A 51 7.38 -12.24 -3.99
C THR A 51 7.61 -11.85 -5.44
N LEU A 52 8.63 -11.02 -5.68
CA LEU A 52 9.09 -10.70 -7.02
C LEU A 52 9.95 -11.86 -7.55
N PRO A 53 9.79 -12.23 -8.83
CA PRO A 53 10.62 -13.26 -9.43
C PRO A 53 12.08 -12.81 -9.51
N LYS A 54 12.99 -13.75 -9.81
CA LYS A 54 14.36 -13.39 -10.15
C LYS A 54 14.37 -12.47 -11.37
N MET A 55 15.07 -11.34 -11.27
CA MET A 55 15.21 -10.40 -12.39
C MET A 55 16.27 -10.90 -13.38
N ASP A 56 15.91 -10.96 -14.67
CA ASP A 56 16.85 -11.34 -15.75
C ASP A 56 17.89 -10.23 -16.03
N LYS A 57 17.52 -8.98 -15.74
CA LYS A 57 18.36 -7.80 -15.97
C LYS A 57 18.18 -6.79 -14.84
N ILE A 58 19.31 -6.30 -14.33
CA ILE A 58 19.36 -5.23 -13.32
C ILE A 58 19.68 -3.91 -14.04
N ILE A 59 18.91 -2.87 -13.74
CA ILE A 59 19.18 -1.50 -14.18
C ILE A 59 19.45 -0.66 -12.93
N GLY A 60 20.68 -0.14 -12.77
CA GLY A 60 21.08 0.59 -11.58
C GLY A 60 21.74 -0.30 -10.54
N THR A 61 21.32 -0.18 -9.27
CA THR A 61 21.91 -0.87 -8.12
C THR A 61 20.86 -1.61 -7.30
N GLU A 62 21.22 -2.74 -6.72
CA GLU A 62 20.38 -3.53 -5.82
C GLU A 62 20.54 -3.15 -4.34
N GLU A 63 21.51 -2.29 -4.00
CA GLU A 63 21.86 -1.93 -2.62
C GLU A 63 20.67 -1.37 -1.82
N TYR A 64 19.70 -0.75 -2.49
CA TYR A 64 18.56 -0.11 -1.85
C TYR A 64 17.31 -0.99 -1.75
N VAL A 65 17.31 -2.20 -2.31
CA VAL A 65 16.12 -3.07 -2.35
C VAL A 65 15.63 -3.44 -0.95
N GLY A 66 16.53 -3.61 0.01
CA GLY A 66 16.20 -3.88 1.42
C GLY A 66 15.99 -2.64 2.28
N ILE A 67 16.17 -1.44 1.72
CA ILE A 67 16.18 -0.15 2.46
C ILE A 67 15.00 0.73 2.05
N ILE A 68 14.56 0.64 0.79
CA ILE A 68 13.40 1.36 0.27
C ILE A 68 12.13 0.99 1.07
N ALA A 69 11.15 1.90 1.11
CA ALA A 69 9.85 1.61 1.70
C ALA A 69 9.24 0.32 1.11
N GLY A 70 8.83 -0.58 2.01
CA GLY A 70 8.37 -1.93 1.67
C GLY A 70 9.45 -3.00 1.56
N GLY A 71 10.74 -2.63 1.56
CA GLY A 71 11.87 -3.53 1.69
C GLY A 71 12.27 -3.77 3.16
N TRP A 72 13.08 -4.80 3.39
CA TRP A 72 13.72 -5.05 4.70
C TRP A 72 15.03 -5.83 4.53
N ASP A 73 15.82 -5.93 5.60
CA ASP A 73 17.08 -6.70 5.59
C ASP A 73 16.82 -8.20 5.29
N LYS A 74 17.67 -8.81 4.47
CA LYS A 74 17.57 -10.22 4.05
C LYS A 74 16.25 -10.59 3.34
N ASN A 75 15.67 -9.65 2.60
CA ASN A 75 14.46 -9.90 1.81
C ASN A 75 14.74 -10.58 0.44
N LYS A 76 16.01 -10.62 0.01
CA LYS A 76 16.47 -11.34 -1.18
C LYS A 76 16.90 -12.77 -0.84
N HIS A 77 16.34 -13.73 -1.56
CA HIS A 77 16.59 -15.16 -1.38
C HIS A 77 17.76 -15.66 -2.21
N ALA A 78 18.29 -16.83 -1.85
CA ALA A 78 19.44 -17.45 -2.54
C ALA A 78 19.15 -17.82 -4.01
N ASP A 79 17.89 -18.07 -4.35
CA ASP A 79 17.44 -18.34 -5.73
C ASP A 79 17.27 -17.06 -6.57
N GLY A 80 17.41 -15.88 -5.94
CA GLY A 80 17.28 -14.58 -6.57
C GLY A 80 15.87 -13.98 -6.53
N THR A 81 14.88 -14.67 -5.97
CA THR A 81 13.56 -14.09 -5.67
C THR A 81 13.67 -13.07 -4.52
N ILE A 82 12.72 -12.14 -4.45
CA ILE A 82 12.76 -11.04 -3.49
C ILE A 82 11.37 -10.87 -2.87
N ASP A 83 11.28 -10.99 -1.55
CA ASP A 83 10.07 -10.63 -0.83
C ASP A 83 10.07 -9.12 -0.54
N VAL A 84 8.94 -8.50 -0.78
CA VAL A 84 8.73 -7.06 -0.57
C VAL A 84 7.28 -6.81 -0.19
N GLU A 85 7.00 -5.68 0.42
CA GLU A 85 5.64 -5.18 0.50
C GLU A 85 5.26 -4.52 -0.83
N LEU A 86 3.98 -4.58 -1.18
CA LEU A 86 3.44 -4.10 -2.45
C LEU A 86 3.82 -2.65 -2.76
N GLN A 87 3.95 -1.81 -1.72
CA GLN A 87 4.39 -0.41 -1.82
C GLN A 87 5.74 -0.19 -2.52
N VAL A 88 6.58 -1.24 -2.67
CA VAL A 88 7.82 -1.12 -3.45
C VAL A 88 7.54 -0.84 -4.93
N ILE A 89 6.37 -1.28 -5.42
CA ILE A 89 5.89 -0.98 -6.76
C ILE A 89 5.13 0.34 -6.70
N THR A 90 5.77 1.41 -7.14
CA THR A 90 5.18 2.75 -7.13
C THR A 90 3.83 2.77 -7.84
N GLY A 91 2.80 3.20 -7.12
CA GLY A 91 1.43 3.31 -7.64
C GLY A 91 0.60 2.02 -7.63
N ALA A 92 1.11 0.91 -7.09
CA ALA A 92 0.38 -0.36 -7.05
C ALA A 92 -0.95 -0.32 -6.29
N THR A 93 -1.09 0.60 -5.34
CA THR A 93 -2.31 0.87 -4.57
C THR A 93 -2.89 2.26 -4.86
N SER A 94 -2.62 2.82 -6.04
CA SER A 94 -3.04 4.18 -6.36
C SER A 94 -4.57 4.33 -6.40
N GLU A 95 -5.06 5.38 -5.75
CA GLU A 95 -6.47 5.74 -5.60
C GLU A 95 -7.14 6.16 -6.91
N VAL A 96 -6.36 6.38 -7.97
CA VAL A 96 -6.89 6.66 -9.32
C VAL A 96 -7.34 5.40 -10.07
N GLY A 97 -7.15 4.20 -9.50
CA GLY A 97 -7.79 2.97 -9.99
C GLY A 97 -7.04 2.19 -11.08
N PHE A 98 -5.72 2.36 -11.21
CA PHE A 98 -4.89 1.62 -12.17
C PHE A 98 -4.18 0.42 -11.50
N GLY A 99 -4.95 -0.50 -10.91
CA GLY A 99 -4.42 -1.66 -10.18
C GLY A 99 -5.20 -2.95 -10.45
N TYR A 100 -4.61 -4.07 -10.04
CA TYR A 100 -5.24 -5.40 -10.13
C TYR A 100 -6.02 -5.81 -8.87
N LEU A 101 -5.93 -5.01 -7.79
CA LEU A 101 -6.67 -5.25 -6.57
C LEU A 101 -8.13 -4.82 -6.77
N SER A 102 -9.06 -5.76 -6.63
CA SER A 102 -10.49 -5.48 -6.67
C SER A 102 -11.22 -6.24 -5.58
N ALA A 103 -12.42 -5.77 -5.23
CA ALA A 103 -13.39 -6.61 -4.54
C ALA A 103 -13.72 -7.86 -5.39
N ARG A 104 -14.04 -8.97 -4.72
CA ARG A 104 -14.46 -10.22 -5.37
C ARG A 104 -15.94 -10.17 -5.77
#